data_AF-A0A7S6M6F2-F1
#
_entry.id   AF-A0A7S6M6F2-F1
#
_cell.length_a   1.000
_cell.length_b   1.000
_cell.length_c   1.000
_cell.angle_alpha   90.00
_cell.angle_beta   90.00
_cell.angle_gamma   90.00
#
_symmetry.space_group_name_H-M   'P 1'
#
loop_
_entity.id
_entity.type
_entity.pdbx_description
1 polymer ?
#
loop_
_entity_poly.entity_id
_entity_poly.type
_entity_poly.pdbx_seq_one_letter_code
_entity_poly.pdbx_strand_id
1 'polypeptide(L)'
;MNGPIDHGTLHRTAKYFMDNGRAETHEEAMSLLKSFGLTVHVGPEIASSVHHQTALITLVNVARRTLLAGIEVVAMPDVTSVTPLASGHNLRQAIHDLGGRLVHSPRPDWPCAIIGAASPGLLTVPAWRLTWSGWRGGAVPVCIGGRLSDETTVPLAPALAAAACTAEAFAYFAQDHVMAGRRALGLSLWNPVADWMADDPAEPLLSFLPSRLWIIGLGNLGQAFAWLLAALPYDDPAQVQIVLQDFDRIAVSNDSTSLLSHLKDVGRKKTRVVADWLEARGFDTSLEERRFGEWTHRADHEPGAALCGVDNALARIALDGAGFGLVVETGLGAGPQAFRSISMHTFPASRTAAEIWTRQVASGPENPESMPAYQALKRQGIDRCGLTQLASRTVGVPFVGLIAGCLSIGELLRRLHQGSAIEVLSTSAAALDHVEMTQHPATVYDFGHVTAAQPPQGHRPQRPSTAEMQAMLDGAHSSR
;
A
#
# COMPACT_ATOMS: atom_id res chain seq x y z
N MET A 1 26.75 -12.34 -5.14
CA MET A 1 25.70 -13.38 -5.17
C MET A 1 25.43 -13.73 -6.63
N ASN A 2 26.17 -14.69 -7.19
CA ASN A 2 25.99 -15.17 -8.57
C ASN A 2 25.46 -16.61 -8.52
N GLY A 3 24.23 -16.77 -8.02
CA GLY A 3 23.49 -18.03 -8.17
C GLY A 3 22.70 -18.00 -9.49
N PRO A 4 22.29 -19.16 -10.04
CA PRO A 4 21.41 -19.21 -11.19
C PRO A 4 20.06 -18.55 -10.87
N ILE A 5 19.53 -17.77 -11.81
CA ILE A 5 18.23 -17.08 -11.69
C ILE A 5 17.10 -18.12 -11.75
N ASP A 6 16.17 -18.03 -10.81
CA ASP A 6 14.97 -18.86 -10.75
C ASP A 6 13.76 -18.06 -10.29
N HIS A 7 12.60 -18.71 -10.19
CA HIS A 7 11.37 -18.06 -9.77
C HIS A 7 11.41 -17.52 -8.33
N GLY A 8 12.31 -18.03 -7.49
CA GLY A 8 12.49 -17.62 -6.09
C GLY A 8 13.45 -16.45 -5.91
N THR A 9 14.34 -16.21 -6.88
CA THR A 9 15.39 -15.18 -6.85
C THR A 9 15.15 -14.01 -7.80
N LEU A 10 14.30 -14.18 -8.82
CA LEU A 10 13.96 -13.13 -9.78
C LEU A 10 13.30 -11.92 -9.09
N HIS A 11 13.87 -10.73 -9.30
CA HIS A 11 13.26 -9.46 -8.90
C HIS A 11 11.96 -9.22 -9.67
N ARG A 12 10.81 -9.15 -8.98
CA ARG A 12 9.49 -9.15 -9.64
C ARG A 12 9.20 -7.91 -10.46
N THR A 13 9.81 -6.78 -10.13
CA THR A 13 9.71 -5.56 -10.95
C THR A 13 10.60 -5.62 -12.19
N ALA A 14 11.72 -6.34 -12.16
CA ALA A 14 12.59 -6.47 -13.34
C ALA A 14 11.88 -7.23 -14.47
N LYS A 15 11.00 -8.16 -14.08
CA LYS A 15 10.12 -8.88 -14.99
C LYS A 15 9.25 -7.97 -15.85
N TYR A 16 8.88 -6.78 -15.38
CA TYR A 16 8.15 -5.80 -16.21
C TYR A 16 8.93 -5.46 -17.49
N PHE A 17 10.22 -5.12 -17.36
CA PHE A 17 11.08 -4.78 -18.50
C PHE A 17 11.46 -5.99 -19.34
N MET A 18 11.51 -7.18 -18.75
CA MET A 18 11.74 -8.43 -19.47
C MET A 18 10.52 -8.82 -20.31
N ASP A 19 9.32 -8.73 -19.73
CA ASP A 19 8.06 -9.18 -20.34
C ASP A 19 7.58 -8.23 -21.45
N ASN A 20 7.91 -6.95 -21.37
CA ASN A 20 7.58 -5.98 -22.42
C ASN A 20 8.70 -5.80 -23.47
N GLY A 21 9.77 -6.59 -23.38
CA GLY A 21 10.88 -6.59 -24.34
C GLY A 21 11.80 -5.36 -24.28
N ARG A 22 11.67 -4.48 -23.28
CA ARG A 22 12.53 -3.30 -23.14
C ARG A 22 13.92 -3.61 -22.59
N ALA A 23 14.09 -4.77 -21.99
CA ALA A 23 15.40 -5.28 -21.59
C ALA A 23 15.71 -6.56 -22.38
N GLU A 24 16.90 -6.61 -22.97
CA GLU A 24 17.41 -7.78 -23.69
C GLU A 24 17.84 -8.90 -22.75
N THR A 25 18.14 -8.56 -21.49
CA THR A 25 18.64 -9.49 -20.47
C THR A 25 18.07 -9.17 -19.08
N HIS A 26 18.17 -10.12 -18.14
CA HIS A 26 17.81 -9.86 -16.74
C HIS A 26 18.72 -8.79 -16.13
N GLU A 27 20.01 -8.82 -16.44
CA GLU A 27 21.02 -7.88 -15.97
C GLU A 27 20.71 -6.45 -16.42
N GLU A 28 20.25 -6.28 -17.67
CA GLU A 28 19.80 -4.99 -18.18
C GLU A 28 18.54 -4.51 -17.47
N ALA A 29 17.55 -5.38 -17.27
CA ALA A 29 16.34 -5.04 -16.51
C ALA A 29 16.68 -4.59 -15.06
N MET A 30 17.64 -5.25 -14.42
CA MET A 30 18.15 -4.84 -13.11
C MET A 30 18.94 -3.53 -13.17
N SER A 31 19.68 -3.28 -14.25
CA SER A 31 20.43 -2.03 -14.44
C SER A 31 19.51 -0.83 -14.63
N LEU A 32 18.37 -1.00 -15.32
CA LEU A 32 17.30 -0.01 -15.37
C LEU A 32 16.79 0.31 -13.97
N LEU A 33 16.38 -0.69 -13.18
CA LEU A 33 15.90 -0.44 -11.82
C LEU A 33 16.94 0.23 -10.91
N LYS A 34 18.23 -0.07 -11.11
CA LYS A 34 19.35 0.55 -10.37
C LYS A 34 19.63 2.00 -10.77
N SER A 35 19.03 2.52 -11.84
CA SER A 35 19.07 3.95 -12.15
C SER A 35 17.93 4.73 -11.51
N PHE A 36 16.92 4.04 -10.97
CA PHE A 36 15.73 4.68 -10.40
C PHE A 36 15.98 5.03 -8.94
N GLY A 37 15.84 6.32 -8.59
CA GLY A 37 16.01 6.82 -7.22
C GLY A 37 15.01 7.93 -6.90
N LEU A 38 14.79 8.20 -5.61
CA LEU A 38 13.83 9.20 -5.16
C LEU A 38 14.41 10.01 -4.00
N THR A 39 14.24 11.33 -4.06
CA THR A 39 14.57 12.24 -2.96
C THR A 39 13.30 12.63 -2.22
N VAL A 40 13.26 12.49 -0.90
CA VAL A 40 12.12 12.85 -0.04
C VAL A 40 12.49 14.07 0.81
N HIS A 41 11.75 15.15 0.65
CA HIS A 41 11.84 16.33 1.49
C HIS A 41 10.73 16.31 2.53
N VAL A 42 11.10 16.37 3.82
CA VAL A 42 10.13 16.37 4.92
C VAL A 42 10.03 17.76 5.57
N GLY A 43 8.80 18.20 5.80
CA GLY A 43 8.48 19.42 6.54
C GLY A 43 8.60 19.23 8.06
N PRO A 44 8.55 20.32 8.84
CA PRO A 44 8.67 20.27 10.30
C PRO A 44 7.59 19.42 10.98
N GLU A 45 6.43 19.22 10.35
CA GLU A 45 5.32 18.40 10.86
C GLU A 45 5.75 16.95 11.15
N ILE A 46 6.80 16.45 10.49
CA ILE A 46 7.33 15.10 10.70
C ILE A 46 7.76 14.85 12.15
N ALA A 47 8.07 15.91 12.90
CA ALA A 47 8.52 15.81 14.29
C ALA A 47 7.43 15.32 15.26
N SER A 48 6.15 15.56 14.94
CA SER A 48 5.03 15.31 15.86
C SER A 48 3.79 14.69 15.22
N SER A 49 3.67 14.70 13.89
CA SER A 49 2.48 14.20 13.21
C SER A 49 2.61 12.72 12.85
N VAL A 50 1.74 11.89 13.44
CA VAL A 50 1.60 10.48 13.10
C VAL A 50 1.36 10.26 11.61
N HIS A 51 0.55 11.10 10.97
CA HIS A 51 0.22 10.98 9.54
C HIS A 51 1.41 11.26 8.65
N HIS A 52 2.20 12.30 8.95
CA HIS A 52 3.42 12.61 8.21
C HIS A 52 4.46 11.50 8.35
N GLN A 53 4.61 10.93 9.56
CA GLN A 53 5.52 9.81 9.79
C GLN A 53 5.04 8.53 9.09
N THR A 54 3.74 8.23 9.12
CA THR A 54 3.15 7.10 8.39
C THR A 54 3.38 7.23 6.89
N ALA A 55 3.20 8.42 6.30
CA ALA A 55 3.51 8.68 4.89
C ALA A 55 4.99 8.41 4.59
N LEU A 56 5.92 8.95 5.40
CA LEU A 56 7.36 8.80 5.18
C LEU A 56 7.83 7.35 5.27
N ILE A 57 7.50 6.66 6.37
CA ILE A 57 7.90 5.27 6.62
C ILE A 57 7.36 4.36 5.53
N THR A 58 6.09 4.55 5.14
CA THR A 58 5.45 3.79 4.07
C THR A 58 6.11 4.07 2.72
N LEU A 59 6.36 5.34 2.39
CA LEU A 59 7.01 5.73 1.13
C LEU A 59 8.39 5.09 1.00
N VAL A 60 9.23 5.17 2.04
CA VAL A 60 10.57 4.58 2.03
C VAL A 60 10.51 3.06 1.84
N ASN A 61 9.68 2.36 2.63
CA ASN A 61 9.56 0.89 2.55
C ASN A 61 9.06 0.42 1.16
N VAL A 62 8.09 1.12 0.59
CA VAL A 62 7.51 0.76 -0.71
C VAL A 62 8.45 1.12 -1.86
N ALA A 63 8.99 2.34 -1.87
CA ALA A 63 9.80 2.84 -2.98
C ALA A 63 11.16 2.16 -3.09
N ARG A 64 11.84 1.84 -1.98
CA ARG A 64 13.16 1.19 -1.99
C ARG A 64 13.18 -0.16 -2.71
N ARG A 65 12.02 -0.82 -2.81
CA ARG A 65 11.87 -2.15 -3.41
C ARG A 65 11.78 -2.11 -4.93
N THR A 66 11.52 -0.94 -5.52
CA THR A 66 11.43 -0.74 -6.97
C THR A 66 12.44 0.28 -7.50
N LEU A 67 12.81 1.27 -6.69
CA LEU A 67 13.80 2.31 -7.02
C LEU A 67 15.16 1.92 -6.42
N LEU A 68 15.91 1.08 -7.14
CA LEU A 68 17.09 0.38 -6.60
C LEU A 68 18.35 1.26 -6.54
N ALA A 69 18.34 2.48 -7.09
CA ALA A 69 19.38 3.47 -6.80
C ALA A 69 19.27 3.96 -5.34
N GLY A 70 18.09 3.85 -4.75
CA GLY A 70 17.78 4.10 -3.34
C GLY A 70 16.94 5.34 -3.09
N ILE A 71 16.63 5.56 -1.81
CA ILE A 71 15.75 6.64 -1.34
C ILE A 71 16.56 7.57 -0.44
N GLU A 72 16.68 8.83 -0.83
CA GLU A 72 17.34 9.88 -0.04
C GLU A 72 16.28 10.66 0.76
N VAL A 73 16.53 10.94 2.04
CA VAL A 73 15.63 11.72 2.89
C VAL A 73 16.38 12.94 3.42
N VAL A 74 15.82 14.12 3.17
CA VAL A 74 16.41 15.42 3.49
C VAL A 74 15.68 16.05 4.67
N ALA A 75 16.41 16.80 5.51
CA ALA A 75 15.86 17.56 6.63
C ALA A 75 15.18 16.69 7.71
N MET A 76 15.64 15.45 7.87
CA MET A 76 15.11 14.52 8.86
C MET A 76 15.52 14.93 10.29
N PRO A 77 14.60 15.34 11.19
CA PRO A 77 14.94 15.62 12.59
C PRO A 77 15.31 14.35 13.36
N ASP A 78 15.98 14.52 14.50
CA ASP A 78 16.30 13.43 15.42
C ASP A 78 15.21 13.34 16.50
N VAL A 79 14.18 12.53 16.24
CA VAL A 79 12.98 12.43 17.07
C VAL A 79 12.55 10.97 17.24
N THR A 80 11.82 10.69 18.31
CA THR A 80 11.13 9.42 18.49
C THR A 80 9.93 9.35 17.55
N SER A 81 9.74 8.18 16.94
CA SER A 81 8.57 7.88 16.12
C SER A 81 7.30 7.83 16.98
N VAL A 82 6.28 8.56 16.54
CA VAL A 82 4.93 8.57 17.11
C VAL A 82 3.96 7.72 16.29
N THR A 83 4.38 7.20 15.14
CA THR A 83 3.56 6.26 14.37
C THR A 83 3.66 4.83 14.92
N PRO A 84 2.53 4.10 15.02
CA PRO A 84 2.51 2.69 15.39
C PRO A 84 3.44 1.80 14.54
N LEU A 85 3.71 2.20 13.28
CA LEU A 85 4.59 1.48 12.36
C LEU A 85 6.03 1.36 12.86
N ALA A 86 6.49 2.27 13.72
CA ALA A 86 7.82 2.23 14.34
C ALA A 86 7.77 2.78 15.78
N SER A 87 6.71 2.45 16.53
CA SER A 87 6.45 3.04 17.84
C SER A 87 7.66 2.95 18.77
N GLY A 88 8.00 4.06 19.43
CA GLY A 88 9.10 4.14 20.40
C GLY A 88 10.52 4.06 19.81
N HIS A 89 10.67 3.85 18.50
CA HIS A 89 11.97 3.83 17.84
C HIS A 89 12.42 5.24 17.48
N ASN A 90 13.72 5.45 17.37
CA ASN A 90 14.25 6.64 16.75
C ASN A 90 13.86 6.67 15.26
N LEU A 91 13.25 7.77 14.80
CA LEU A 91 12.72 7.85 13.44
C LEU A 91 13.82 7.81 12.37
N ARG A 92 15.00 8.40 12.63
CA ARG A 92 16.15 8.30 11.71
C ARG A 92 16.60 6.86 11.54
N GLN A 93 16.67 6.12 12.65
CA GLN A 93 17.03 4.69 12.62
C GLN A 93 15.97 3.87 11.87
N ALA A 94 14.68 4.11 12.12
CA ALA A 94 13.60 3.41 11.41
C ALA A 94 13.68 3.61 9.88
N ILE A 95 14.01 4.83 9.42
CA ILE A 95 14.21 5.12 7.99
C ILE A 95 15.43 4.36 7.45
N HIS A 96 16.54 4.34 8.20
CA HIS A 96 17.72 3.57 7.82
C HIS A 96 17.44 2.06 7.70
N ASP A 97 16.75 1.48 8.68
CA ASP A 97 16.43 0.05 8.71
C ASP A 97 15.50 -0.38 7.57
N LEU A 98 14.67 0.55 7.07
CA LEU A 98 13.83 0.34 5.89
C LEU A 98 14.59 0.55 4.56
N GLY A 99 15.85 0.99 4.61
CA GLY A 99 16.72 1.19 3.43
C GLY A 99 16.75 2.62 2.90
N GLY A 100 16.23 3.59 3.65
CA GLY A 100 16.40 5.02 3.36
C GLY A 100 17.77 5.55 3.76
N ARG A 101 18.25 6.59 3.08
CA ARG A 101 19.52 7.27 3.38
C ARG A 101 19.27 8.71 3.75
N LEU A 102 19.74 9.12 4.93
CA LEU A 102 19.63 10.50 5.38
C LEU A 102 20.75 11.33 4.74
N VAL A 103 20.41 12.42 4.08
CA VAL A 103 21.39 13.26 3.37
C VAL A 103 21.16 14.74 3.63
N HIS A 104 22.24 15.52 3.58
CA HIS A 104 22.19 16.99 3.62
C HIS A 104 22.08 17.61 2.22
N SER A 105 22.78 17.01 1.25
CA SER A 105 22.82 17.47 -0.14
C SER A 105 22.20 16.39 -1.02
N PRO A 106 20.92 16.52 -1.40
CA PRO A 106 20.25 15.53 -2.24
C PRO A 106 20.80 15.56 -3.66
N ARG A 107 20.61 14.44 -4.37
CA ARG A 107 20.90 14.35 -5.79
C ARG A 107 20.01 15.29 -6.62
N PRO A 108 20.58 16.12 -7.50
CA PRO A 108 19.81 17.11 -8.27
C PRO A 108 19.04 16.51 -9.46
N ASP A 109 19.41 15.31 -9.91
CA ASP A 109 18.85 14.60 -11.06
C ASP A 109 17.72 13.64 -10.69
N TRP A 110 17.44 13.47 -9.40
CA TRP A 110 16.40 12.56 -8.92
C TRP A 110 15.07 13.28 -8.72
N PRO A 111 13.94 12.68 -9.13
CA PRO A 111 12.64 13.26 -8.85
C PRO A 111 12.39 13.31 -7.33
N CYS A 112 11.48 14.19 -6.92
CA CYS A 112 11.27 14.52 -5.51
C CYS A 112 9.88 14.13 -5.02
N ALA A 113 9.80 13.65 -3.78
CA ALA A 113 8.59 13.58 -2.99
C ALA A 113 8.65 14.64 -1.88
N ILE A 114 7.54 15.33 -1.63
CA ILE A 114 7.42 16.35 -0.59
C ILE A 114 6.34 15.93 0.40
N ILE A 115 6.69 15.90 1.68
CA ILE A 115 5.80 15.58 2.79
C ILE A 115 5.72 16.79 3.71
N GLY A 116 4.50 17.25 4.03
CA GLY A 116 4.28 18.44 4.86
C GLY A 116 4.72 19.75 4.19
N ALA A 117 5.00 20.79 4.98
CA ALA A 117 5.33 22.13 4.49
C ALA A 117 6.78 22.28 3.96
N ALA A 118 7.47 21.18 3.64
CA ALA A 118 8.77 21.25 3.02
C ALA A 118 8.72 22.08 1.72
N SER A 119 9.70 22.97 1.60
CA SER A 119 9.92 23.84 0.46
C SER A 119 11.32 23.56 -0.08
N PRO A 120 11.50 22.52 -0.92
CA PRO A 120 12.73 22.42 -1.68
C PRO A 120 12.89 23.69 -2.52
N GLY A 121 14.14 24.07 -2.82
CA GLY A 121 14.44 25.19 -3.72
C GLY A 121 13.92 24.93 -5.14
N LEU A 122 14.43 25.68 -6.11
CA LEU A 122 14.03 25.47 -7.51
C LEU A 122 14.35 24.04 -7.95
N LEU A 123 13.33 23.28 -8.37
CA LEU A 123 13.45 21.92 -8.88
C LEU A 123 13.31 21.90 -10.39
N THR A 124 14.22 21.21 -11.08
CA THR A 124 14.21 21.01 -12.54
C THR A 124 13.70 19.62 -12.94
N VAL A 125 13.44 18.77 -11.95
CA VAL A 125 12.98 17.39 -12.07
C VAL A 125 11.55 17.28 -11.56
N PRO A 126 10.78 16.23 -11.93
CA PRO A 126 9.43 16.05 -11.40
C PRO A 126 9.43 16.00 -9.88
N ALA A 127 8.44 16.65 -9.29
CA ALA A 127 8.25 16.65 -7.85
C ALA A 127 6.77 16.48 -7.52
N TRP A 128 6.48 15.60 -6.57
CA TRP A 128 5.12 15.36 -6.08
C TRP A 128 5.01 15.74 -4.62
N ARG A 129 3.97 16.48 -4.29
CA ARG A 129 3.51 16.70 -2.92
C ARG A 129 2.56 15.57 -2.56
N LEU A 130 2.90 14.81 -1.52
CA LEU A 130 1.95 13.90 -0.91
C LEU A 130 0.92 14.74 -0.14
N THR A 131 -0.34 14.40 -0.29
CA THR A 131 -1.44 15.15 0.32
C THR A 131 -2.58 14.22 0.70
N TRP A 132 -3.30 14.58 1.77
CA TRP A 132 -4.41 13.80 2.30
C TRP A 132 -5.36 14.68 3.11
N SER A 133 -6.61 14.24 3.24
CA SER A 133 -7.64 14.79 4.13
C SER A 133 -8.73 13.74 4.32
N GLY A 134 -9.23 13.58 5.54
CA GLY A 134 -10.27 12.60 5.86
C GLY A 134 -9.89 11.21 5.36
N TRP A 135 -10.65 10.71 4.38
CA TRP A 135 -10.45 9.39 3.75
C TRP A 135 -9.72 9.45 2.40
N ARG A 136 -9.30 10.65 1.98
CA ARG A 136 -8.72 10.96 0.67
C ARG A 136 -7.21 11.07 0.77
N GLY A 137 -6.50 10.47 -0.17
CA GLY A 137 -5.04 10.53 -0.22
C GLY A 137 -4.50 10.38 -1.63
N GLY A 138 -3.41 11.07 -1.92
CA GLY A 138 -2.77 11.03 -3.22
C GLY A 138 -1.48 11.84 -3.32
N ALA A 139 -0.97 11.93 -4.54
CA ALA A 139 0.22 12.68 -4.90
C ALA A 139 -0.12 13.69 -6.00
N VAL A 140 0.27 14.95 -5.81
CA VAL A 140 0.02 16.03 -6.77
C VAL A 140 1.32 16.68 -7.21
N PRO A 141 1.52 16.98 -8.51
CA PRO A 141 2.73 17.65 -8.97
C PRO A 141 2.84 19.04 -8.35
N VAL A 142 4.04 19.37 -7.87
CA VAL A 142 4.30 20.66 -7.20
C VAL A 142 4.01 21.85 -8.12
N CYS A 143 4.20 21.70 -9.43
CA CYS A 143 3.93 22.73 -10.42
C CYS A 143 2.44 23.01 -10.66
N ILE A 144 1.56 22.05 -10.36
CA ILE A 144 0.10 22.21 -10.46
C ILE A 144 -0.45 22.80 -9.15
N GLY A 145 0.18 22.47 -8.03
CA GLY A 145 -0.29 22.85 -6.72
C GLY A 145 -1.49 21.98 -6.28
N GLY A 146 -2.17 22.46 -5.24
CA GLY A 146 -3.17 21.66 -4.51
C GLY A 146 -2.54 21.02 -3.28
N ARG A 147 -3.09 21.32 -2.11
CA ARG A 147 -2.81 20.61 -0.86
C ARG A 147 -4.15 20.50 -0.15
N LEU A 148 -4.53 19.27 0.14
CA LEU A 148 -5.67 18.97 0.99
C LEU A 148 -5.35 19.34 2.44
N SER A 149 -6.37 19.72 3.21
CA SER A 149 -6.24 19.98 4.64
C SER A 149 -5.90 18.70 5.40
N ASP A 150 -4.81 18.68 6.16
CA ASP A 150 -4.39 17.53 6.96
C ASP A 150 -4.93 17.54 8.40
N GLU A 151 -5.96 18.35 8.68
CA GLU A 151 -6.54 18.54 10.02
C GLU A 151 -7.21 17.28 10.60
N THR A 152 -7.99 16.58 9.78
CA THR A 152 -8.68 15.34 10.14
C THR A 152 -8.28 14.29 9.13
N THR A 153 -7.76 13.14 9.55
CA THR A 153 -7.19 12.17 8.61
C THR A 153 -7.29 10.74 9.14
N VAL A 154 -7.74 9.83 8.28
CA VAL A 154 -7.65 8.38 8.50
C VAL A 154 -6.22 7.94 8.18
N PRO A 155 -5.54 7.14 9.05
CA PRO A 155 -4.15 6.73 8.80
C PRO A 155 -3.87 5.99 7.49
N LEU A 156 -4.91 5.44 6.83
CA LEU A 156 -4.78 4.84 5.49
C LEU A 156 -4.51 5.88 4.39
N ALA A 157 -5.00 7.12 4.53
CA ALA A 157 -4.87 8.14 3.50
C ALA A 157 -3.41 8.59 3.27
N PRO A 158 -2.58 8.82 4.31
CA PRO A 158 -1.14 9.05 4.15
C PRO A 158 -0.39 7.86 3.52
N ALA A 159 -0.78 6.62 3.85
CA ALA A 159 -0.19 5.41 3.25
C ALA A 159 -0.56 5.27 1.75
N LEU A 160 -1.81 5.57 1.41
CA LEU A 160 -2.29 5.66 0.03
C LEU A 160 -1.53 6.74 -0.76
N ALA A 161 -1.33 7.93 -0.19
CA ALA A 161 -0.56 9.01 -0.80
C ALA A 161 0.89 8.59 -1.10
N ALA A 162 1.52 7.85 -0.17
CA ALA A 162 2.86 7.29 -0.37
C ALA A 162 2.90 6.25 -1.51
N ALA A 163 1.90 5.38 -1.59
CA ALA A 163 1.78 4.40 -2.66
C ALA A 163 1.57 5.08 -4.03
N ALA A 164 0.68 6.08 -4.11
CA ALA A 164 0.41 6.85 -5.32
C ALA A 164 1.66 7.61 -5.80
N CYS A 165 2.40 8.24 -4.88
CA CYS A 165 3.67 8.90 -5.22
C CYS A 165 4.70 7.90 -5.77
N THR A 166 4.79 6.70 -5.19
CA THR A 166 5.70 5.66 -5.69
C THR A 166 5.28 5.18 -7.08
N ALA A 167 3.97 5.05 -7.32
CA ALA A 167 3.43 4.66 -8.63
C ALA A 167 3.80 5.70 -9.71
N GLU A 168 3.64 6.99 -9.41
CA GLU A 168 4.02 8.08 -10.33
C GLU A 168 5.54 8.15 -10.55
N ALA A 169 6.35 8.01 -9.51
CA ALA A 169 7.81 7.96 -9.63
C ALA A 169 8.26 6.78 -10.49
N PHE A 170 7.68 5.59 -10.28
CA PHE A 170 7.95 4.44 -11.12
C PHE A 170 7.51 4.67 -12.57
N ALA A 171 6.31 5.20 -12.81
CA ALA A 171 5.82 5.48 -14.16
C ALA A 171 6.68 6.53 -14.89
N TYR A 172 7.20 7.52 -14.16
CA TYR A 172 8.14 8.51 -14.69
C TYR A 172 9.43 7.84 -15.15
N PHE A 173 10.09 7.05 -14.30
CA PHE A 173 11.31 6.35 -14.69
C PHE A 173 11.08 5.30 -15.78
N ALA A 174 10.00 4.55 -15.65
CA ALA A 174 9.60 3.57 -16.64
C ALA A 174 9.20 4.25 -17.96
N GLN A 175 8.87 5.55 -18.01
CA GLN A 175 8.40 6.21 -19.22
C GLN A 175 7.21 5.47 -19.86
N ASP A 176 6.36 4.88 -19.03
CA ASP A 176 5.21 4.06 -19.47
C ASP A 176 3.86 4.77 -19.25
N HIS A 177 3.90 6.03 -18.81
CA HIS A 177 2.76 6.92 -18.76
C HIS A 177 3.18 8.34 -19.17
N VAL A 178 2.58 8.87 -20.24
CA VAL A 178 3.00 10.14 -20.86
C VAL A 178 2.84 11.36 -19.95
N MET A 179 1.90 11.30 -19.01
CA MET A 179 1.66 12.36 -18.02
C MET A 179 2.34 12.12 -16.67
N ALA A 180 3.18 11.09 -16.52
CA ALA A 180 3.86 10.83 -15.25
C ALA A 180 4.66 12.06 -14.80
N GLY A 181 4.41 12.53 -13.57
CA GLY A 181 5.00 13.78 -13.05
C GLY A 181 4.28 15.06 -13.44
N ARG A 182 3.17 14.97 -14.19
CA ARG A 182 2.37 16.10 -14.67
C ARG A 182 0.87 15.94 -14.42
N ARG A 183 0.49 14.97 -13.58
CA ARG A 183 -0.90 14.74 -13.18
C ARG A 183 -0.99 14.44 -11.69
N ALA A 184 -2.14 14.75 -11.12
CA ALA A 184 -2.52 14.27 -9.80
C ALA A 184 -2.90 12.78 -9.88
N LEU A 185 -2.57 12.01 -8.84
CA LEU A 185 -2.96 10.61 -8.70
C LEU A 185 -3.37 10.34 -7.25
N GLY A 186 -4.62 9.95 -7.03
CA GLY A 186 -5.18 9.69 -5.71
C GLY A 186 -6.59 9.15 -5.80
N LEU A 187 -7.20 8.85 -4.64
CA LEU A 187 -8.58 8.38 -4.53
C LEU A 187 -9.15 8.68 -3.13
N SER A 188 -10.48 8.62 -3.00
CA SER A 188 -11.17 8.58 -1.71
C SER A 188 -11.43 7.14 -1.30
N LEU A 189 -11.04 6.75 -0.09
CA LEU A 189 -11.36 5.44 0.48
C LEU A 189 -12.82 5.36 0.99
N TRP A 190 -13.47 6.51 1.19
CA TRP A 190 -14.89 6.58 1.56
C TRP A 190 -15.79 6.44 0.33
N ASN A 191 -15.47 7.18 -0.73
CA ASN A 191 -16.21 7.14 -2.00
C ASN A 191 -15.23 7.06 -3.20
N PRO A 192 -14.81 5.84 -3.60
CA PRO A 192 -13.77 5.65 -4.62
C PRO A 192 -14.07 6.24 -6.01
N VAL A 193 -15.32 6.51 -6.34
CA VAL A 193 -15.73 7.09 -7.64
C VAL A 193 -15.85 8.61 -7.61
N ALA A 194 -15.70 9.25 -6.44
CA ALA A 194 -15.75 10.70 -6.30
C ALA A 194 -14.41 11.35 -6.68
N ASP A 195 -14.47 12.65 -7.00
CA ASP A 195 -13.27 13.48 -7.08
C ASP A 195 -12.63 13.58 -5.69
N TRP A 196 -11.48 12.92 -5.53
CA TRP A 196 -10.75 12.87 -4.27
C TRP A 196 -10.10 14.20 -3.87
N MET A 197 -10.04 15.18 -4.79
CA MET A 197 -9.57 16.52 -4.46
C MET A 197 -10.68 17.41 -3.91
N ALA A 198 -11.95 17.06 -4.14
CA ALA A 198 -13.10 17.77 -3.61
C ALA A 198 -13.41 17.36 -2.17
N ASP A 199 -13.84 18.31 -1.34
CA ASP A 199 -14.30 18.01 0.01
C ASP A 199 -15.60 17.21 0.01
N ASP A 200 -15.65 16.21 0.89
CA ASP A 200 -16.81 15.35 1.06
C ASP A 200 -17.30 15.44 2.52
N PRO A 201 -18.38 16.19 2.80
CA PRO A 201 -18.92 16.32 4.15
C PRO A 201 -19.58 15.04 4.68
N ALA A 202 -19.76 14.02 3.84
CA ALA A 202 -20.27 12.72 4.25
C ALA A 202 -19.17 11.82 4.86
N GLU A 203 -17.89 12.21 4.77
CA GLU A 203 -16.78 11.46 5.37
C GLU A 203 -16.89 11.45 6.90
N PRO A 204 -17.03 10.27 7.53
CA PRO A 204 -17.14 10.19 8.98
C PRO A 204 -15.77 10.28 9.65
N LEU A 205 -15.76 10.68 10.93
CA LEU A 205 -14.60 10.50 11.80
C LEU A 205 -14.35 9.01 12.04
N LEU A 206 -13.08 8.61 12.00
CA LEU A 206 -12.68 7.24 12.32
C LEU A 206 -12.89 6.95 13.81
N SER A 207 -13.91 6.16 14.11
CA SER A 207 -14.38 5.84 15.45
C SER A 207 -14.24 4.35 15.80
N PHE A 208 -14.24 3.47 14.79
CA PHE A 208 -14.21 2.02 14.97
C PHE A 208 -13.16 1.35 14.10
N LEU A 209 -12.51 0.31 14.62
CA LEU A 209 -11.48 -0.48 13.94
C LEU A 209 -11.82 -1.98 14.03
N PRO A 210 -11.48 -2.80 13.01
CA PRO A 210 -11.69 -4.24 13.07
C PRO A 210 -10.85 -4.86 14.19
N SER A 211 -11.41 -5.78 14.96
CA SER A 211 -10.69 -6.43 16.08
C SER A 211 -10.50 -7.94 15.91
N ARG A 212 -11.16 -8.58 14.94
CA ARG A 212 -11.01 -10.02 14.69
C ARG A 212 -10.96 -10.26 13.19
N LEU A 213 -9.80 -10.61 12.66
CA LEU A 213 -9.60 -10.80 11.22
C LEU A 213 -8.85 -12.09 10.91
N TRP A 214 -9.20 -12.70 9.77
CA TRP A 214 -8.41 -13.77 9.17
C TRP A 214 -7.77 -13.28 7.87
N ILE A 215 -6.44 -13.24 7.81
CA ILE A 215 -5.68 -12.86 6.61
C ILE A 215 -5.28 -14.14 5.86
N ILE A 216 -5.83 -14.31 4.65
CA ILE A 216 -5.61 -15.48 3.80
C ILE A 216 -4.65 -15.09 2.66
N GLY A 217 -3.45 -15.68 2.68
CA GLY A 217 -2.36 -15.40 1.76
C GLY A 217 -1.49 -14.24 2.23
N LEU A 218 -0.19 -14.46 2.43
CA LEU A 218 0.79 -13.51 2.95
C LEU A 218 1.87 -13.14 1.93
N GLY A 219 1.45 -13.05 0.66
CA GLY A 219 2.24 -12.44 -0.41
C GLY A 219 2.29 -10.90 -0.29
N ASN A 220 2.35 -10.22 -1.43
CA ASN A 220 2.34 -8.76 -1.49
C ASN A 220 1.12 -8.15 -0.77
N LEU A 221 -0.09 -8.60 -1.11
CA LEU A 221 -1.34 -8.10 -0.53
C LEU A 221 -1.48 -8.39 0.95
N GLY A 222 -1.28 -9.64 1.40
CA GLY A 222 -1.42 -9.98 2.81
C GLY A 222 -0.48 -9.19 3.73
N GLN A 223 0.74 -8.94 3.27
CA GLN A 223 1.69 -8.10 4.02
C GLN A 223 1.33 -6.61 3.97
N ALA A 224 0.71 -6.13 2.88
CA ALA A 224 0.12 -4.79 2.84
C ALA A 224 -1.05 -4.67 3.83
N PHE A 225 -1.91 -5.68 3.96
CA PHE A 225 -2.98 -5.69 4.96
C PHE A 225 -2.41 -5.59 6.38
N ALA A 226 -1.42 -6.41 6.72
CA ALA A 226 -0.75 -6.35 8.02
C ALA A 226 -0.12 -4.98 8.28
N TRP A 227 0.59 -4.42 7.29
CA TRP A 227 1.19 -3.08 7.40
C TRP A 227 0.16 -2.00 7.72
N LEU A 228 -0.95 -2.00 6.98
CA LEU A 228 -2.00 -0.99 7.10
C LEU A 228 -2.83 -1.16 8.38
N LEU A 229 -3.13 -2.39 8.82
CA LEU A 229 -3.77 -2.65 10.10
C LEU A 229 -2.93 -2.08 11.24
N ALA A 230 -1.63 -2.37 11.24
CA ALA A 230 -0.72 -1.82 12.24
C ALA A 230 -0.57 -0.29 12.16
N ALA A 231 -0.93 0.37 11.07
CA ALA A 231 -0.94 1.83 10.97
C ALA A 231 -2.19 2.48 11.59
N LEU A 232 -3.23 1.69 11.89
CA LEU A 232 -4.47 2.18 12.48
C LEU A 232 -4.29 2.53 13.97
N PRO A 233 -5.09 3.47 14.50
CA PRO A 233 -4.90 3.99 15.85
C PRO A 233 -5.65 3.10 16.87
N TYR A 234 -5.18 1.88 17.06
CA TYR A 234 -5.69 1.00 18.11
C TYR A 234 -5.28 1.53 19.49
N ASP A 235 -6.23 1.67 20.41
CA ASP A 235 -5.95 2.08 21.80
C ASP A 235 -5.21 0.96 22.54
N ASP A 236 -5.70 -0.27 22.41
CA ASP A 236 -5.08 -1.49 22.91
C ASP A 236 -5.01 -2.55 21.80
N PRO A 237 -3.86 -2.67 21.11
CA PRO A 237 -3.67 -3.68 20.06
C PRO A 237 -3.84 -5.12 20.55
N ALA A 238 -3.71 -5.41 21.85
CA ALA A 238 -3.85 -6.77 22.38
C ALA A 238 -5.29 -7.30 22.32
N GLN A 239 -6.28 -6.43 22.10
CA GLN A 239 -7.67 -6.81 21.86
C GLN A 239 -7.92 -7.24 20.41
N VAL A 240 -6.92 -7.14 19.54
CA VAL A 240 -7.05 -7.42 18.12
C VAL A 240 -6.45 -8.79 17.80
N GLN A 241 -7.32 -9.73 17.44
CA GLN A 241 -6.94 -11.08 17.04
C GLN A 241 -6.79 -11.18 15.51
N ILE A 242 -5.63 -11.63 15.05
CA ILE A 242 -5.32 -11.82 13.64
C ILE A 242 -4.90 -13.28 13.38
N VAL A 243 -5.75 -14.02 12.66
CA VAL A 243 -5.37 -15.34 12.13
C VAL A 243 -4.62 -15.13 10.82
N LEU A 244 -3.42 -15.70 10.72
CA LEU A 244 -2.51 -15.58 9.58
C LEU A 244 -2.42 -16.92 8.85
N GLN A 245 -2.86 -16.98 7.59
CA GLN A 245 -2.83 -18.21 6.80
C GLN A 245 -1.95 -18.10 5.55
N ASP A 246 -0.83 -18.83 5.55
CA ASP A 246 0.03 -19.04 4.38
C ASP A 246 0.94 -20.26 4.61
N PHE A 247 1.15 -21.06 3.57
CA PHE A 247 1.99 -22.27 3.63
C PHE A 247 3.42 -22.03 3.12
N ASP A 248 3.69 -20.92 2.45
CA ASP A 248 4.97 -20.62 1.83
C ASP A 248 6.03 -20.15 2.84
N ARG A 249 7.27 -20.15 2.37
CA ARG A 249 8.42 -19.49 3.00
C ARG A 249 8.78 -18.23 2.24
N ILE A 250 9.45 -17.30 2.91
CA ILE A 250 10.03 -16.11 2.29
C ILE A 250 11.12 -16.56 1.31
N ALA A 251 11.01 -16.09 0.08
CA ALA A 251 12.02 -16.21 -0.97
C ALA A 251 12.70 -14.85 -1.21
N VAL A 252 13.86 -14.85 -1.85
CA VAL A 252 14.60 -13.62 -2.19
C VAL A 252 13.73 -12.64 -2.99
N SER A 253 12.95 -13.15 -3.94
CA SER A 253 12.02 -12.37 -4.77
C SER A 253 10.95 -11.62 -3.95
N ASN A 254 10.63 -12.06 -2.73
CA ASN A 254 9.65 -11.36 -1.88
C ASN A 254 10.17 -10.02 -1.38
N ASP A 255 11.49 -9.81 -1.28
CA ASP A 255 12.04 -8.50 -0.89
C ASP A 255 11.69 -7.39 -1.91
N SER A 256 11.48 -7.76 -3.18
CA SER A 256 11.05 -6.80 -4.21
C SER A 256 9.57 -6.41 -4.17
N THR A 257 8.74 -7.12 -3.40
CA THR A 257 7.27 -6.94 -3.48
C THR A 257 6.57 -6.77 -2.15
N SER A 258 6.98 -7.46 -1.09
CA SER A 258 6.13 -7.66 0.08
C SER A 258 6.66 -6.87 1.28
N LEU A 259 5.84 -6.00 1.87
CA LEU A 259 6.27 -4.93 2.81
C LEU A 259 7.00 -5.42 4.07
N LEU A 260 6.82 -6.69 4.46
CA LEU A 260 7.40 -7.30 5.66
C LEU A 260 8.44 -8.39 5.33
N SER A 261 8.74 -8.58 4.04
CA SER A 261 9.74 -9.55 3.59
C SER A 261 11.07 -8.87 3.37
N HIS A 262 12.09 -9.36 4.06
CA HIS A 262 13.47 -8.90 3.94
C HIS A 262 14.40 -10.07 3.62
N LEU A 263 15.56 -9.79 3.03
CA LEU A 263 16.55 -10.81 2.68
C LEU A 263 17.04 -11.63 3.89
N LYS A 264 17.05 -11.04 5.09
CA LYS A 264 17.42 -11.72 6.35
C LYS A 264 16.43 -12.83 6.76
N ASP A 265 15.21 -12.80 6.23
CA ASP A 265 14.13 -13.72 6.61
C ASP A 265 13.94 -14.86 5.61
N VAL A 266 14.76 -14.92 4.55
CA VAL A 266 14.67 -15.96 3.51
C VAL A 266 14.71 -17.36 4.13
N GLY A 267 13.76 -18.21 3.73
CA GLY A 267 13.58 -19.57 4.24
C GLY A 267 12.67 -19.66 5.47
N ARG A 268 12.37 -18.56 6.17
CA ARG A 268 11.37 -18.55 7.26
C ARG A 268 9.95 -18.62 6.68
N LYS A 269 9.02 -19.20 7.43
CA LYS A 269 7.59 -19.22 7.06
C LYS A 269 7.03 -17.81 7.05
N LYS A 270 6.22 -17.46 6.03
CA LYS A 270 5.67 -16.10 5.93
C LYS A 270 4.80 -15.75 7.14
N THR A 271 3.97 -16.69 7.58
CA THR A 271 3.13 -16.58 8.79
C THR A 271 3.93 -16.13 10.00
N ARG A 272 5.07 -16.78 10.27
CA ARG A 272 5.93 -16.47 11.43
C ARG A 272 6.57 -15.10 11.34
N VAL A 273 7.05 -14.70 10.16
CA VAL A 273 7.67 -13.38 9.96
C VAL A 273 6.64 -12.26 10.14
N VAL A 274 5.43 -12.45 9.61
CA VAL A 274 4.34 -11.48 9.75
C VAL A 274 3.81 -11.44 11.19
N ALA A 275 3.73 -12.60 11.84
CA ALA A 275 3.35 -12.73 13.26
C ALA A 275 4.30 -11.97 14.17
N ASP A 276 5.60 -12.25 14.09
CA ASP A 276 6.62 -11.54 14.88
C ASP A 276 6.49 -10.01 14.74
N TRP A 277 6.19 -9.54 13.51
CA TRP A 277 6.05 -8.13 13.22
C TRP A 277 4.76 -7.53 13.82
N LEU A 278 3.65 -8.25 13.78
CA LEU A 278 2.38 -7.83 14.37
C LEU A 278 2.43 -7.90 15.91
N GLU A 279 2.97 -8.98 16.48
CA GLU A 279 3.12 -9.19 17.93
C GLU A 279 4.06 -8.16 18.56
N ALA A 280 5.13 -7.75 17.85
CA ALA A 280 5.98 -6.64 18.29
C ALA A 280 5.24 -5.29 18.38
N ARG A 281 4.02 -5.19 17.83
CA ARG A 281 3.12 -4.04 17.92
C ARG A 281 1.90 -4.33 18.80
N GLY A 282 1.91 -5.44 19.53
CA GLY A 282 0.91 -5.79 20.54
C GLY A 282 -0.29 -6.57 20.02
N PHE A 283 -0.37 -6.89 18.73
CA PHE A 283 -1.47 -7.71 18.19
C PHE A 283 -1.39 -9.16 18.67
N ASP A 284 -2.54 -9.80 18.87
CA ASP A 284 -2.64 -11.24 19.15
C ASP A 284 -2.72 -12.02 17.83
N THR A 285 -1.82 -13.00 17.61
CA THR A 285 -1.77 -13.74 16.35
C THR A 285 -1.90 -15.25 16.50
N SER A 286 -2.61 -15.87 15.55
CA SER A 286 -2.72 -17.32 15.39
C SER A 286 -2.26 -17.73 14.00
N LEU A 287 -1.54 -18.85 13.87
CA LEU A 287 -0.94 -19.26 12.60
C LEU A 287 -1.61 -20.50 12.01
N GLU A 288 -2.03 -20.41 10.75
CA GLU A 288 -2.49 -21.53 9.94
C GLU A 288 -1.53 -21.75 8.76
N GLU A 289 -0.63 -22.72 8.89
CA GLU A 289 0.40 -22.99 7.86
C GLU A 289 -0.06 -23.99 6.78
N ARG A 290 -1.36 -24.36 6.75
CA ARG A 290 -1.97 -25.14 5.67
C ARG A 290 -2.49 -24.26 4.53
N ARG A 291 -2.58 -24.86 3.35
CA ARG A 291 -3.20 -24.24 2.17
C ARG A 291 -4.68 -23.94 2.45
N PHE A 292 -5.12 -22.77 2.03
CA PHE A 292 -6.55 -22.46 1.94
C PHE A 292 -7.17 -23.22 0.77
N GLY A 293 -8.38 -23.74 0.96
CA GLY A 293 -9.09 -24.56 -0.01
C GLY A 293 -10.40 -25.08 0.56
N GLU A 294 -11.10 -25.93 -0.18
CA GLU A 294 -12.47 -26.40 0.14
C GLU A 294 -12.60 -27.09 1.51
N TRP A 295 -11.50 -27.62 2.06
CA TRP A 295 -11.44 -28.23 3.40
C TRP A 295 -11.34 -27.21 4.54
N THR A 296 -11.15 -25.93 4.22
CA THR A 296 -11.00 -24.88 5.22
C THR A 296 -12.37 -24.46 5.69
N HIS A 297 -12.67 -24.68 6.96
CA HIS A 297 -13.88 -24.20 7.61
C HIS A 297 -13.49 -23.55 8.92
N ARG A 298 -13.93 -22.30 9.13
CA ARG A 298 -13.73 -21.65 10.42
C ARG A 298 -14.62 -22.28 11.48
N ALA A 299 -14.14 -22.35 12.71
CA ALA A 299 -14.98 -22.58 13.88
C ALA A 299 -15.74 -21.29 14.27
N ASP A 300 -16.86 -21.43 14.97
CA ASP A 300 -17.71 -20.29 15.34
C ASP A 300 -16.99 -19.21 16.14
N HIS A 301 -16.03 -19.62 16.98
CA HIS A 301 -15.23 -18.74 17.83
C HIS A 301 -14.07 -18.05 17.09
N GLU A 302 -13.71 -18.49 15.88
CA GLU A 302 -12.66 -17.86 15.07
C GLU A 302 -13.18 -16.58 14.38
N PRO A 303 -12.28 -15.69 13.90
CA PRO A 303 -12.69 -14.48 13.19
C PRO A 303 -13.71 -14.73 12.07
N GLY A 304 -14.83 -14.00 12.11
CA GLY A 304 -15.90 -14.11 11.12
C GLY A 304 -15.69 -13.27 9.86
N ALA A 305 -14.74 -12.32 9.89
CA ALA A 305 -14.33 -11.50 8.76
C ALA A 305 -12.93 -11.90 8.25
N ALA A 306 -12.77 -11.97 6.93
CA ALA A 306 -11.51 -12.33 6.29
C ALA A 306 -11.05 -11.31 5.24
N LEU A 307 -9.74 -11.14 5.13
CA LEU A 307 -9.05 -10.44 4.05
C LEU A 307 -8.34 -11.50 3.19
N CYS A 308 -8.69 -11.61 1.92
CA CYS A 308 -8.12 -12.62 1.04
C CYS A 308 -7.28 -11.97 -0.07
N GLY A 309 -5.98 -12.30 -0.10
CA GLY A 309 -5.01 -11.80 -1.07
C GLY A 309 -4.29 -12.90 -1.84
N VAL A 310 -4.93 -14.07 -2.00
CA VAL A 310 -4.36 -15.21 -2.73
C VAL A 310 -4.33 -14.96 -4.24
N ASP A 311 -3.40 -15.62 -4.93
CA ASP A 311 -3.11 -15.42 -6.35
C ASP A 311 -3.63 -16.54 -7.26
N ASN A 312 -4.35 -17.53 -6.70
CA ASN A 312 -4.83 -18.69 -7.45
C ASN A 312 -6.35 -18.82 -7.38
N ALA A 313 -6.96 -19.08 -8.53
CA ALA A 313 -8.41 -19.17 -8.67
C ALA A 313 -9.03 -20.29 -7.82
N LEU A 314 -8.36 -21.44 -7.66
CA LEU A 314 -8.87 -22.56 -6.87
C LEU A 314 -9.09 -22.18 -5.40
N ALA A 315 -8.13 -21.49 -4.78
CA ALA A 315 -8.30 -20.98 -3.42
C ALA A 315 -9.41 -19.93 -3.34
N ARG A 316 -9.56 -19.07 -4.37
CA ARG A 316 -10.65 -18.08 -4.40
C ARG A 316 -12.03 -18.72 -4.50
N ILE A 317 -12.18 -19.81 -5.26
CA ILE A 317 -13.45 -20.56 -5.37
C ILE A 317 -13.92 -21.07 -4.00
N ALA A 318 -13.00 -21.46 -3.12
CA ALA A 318 -13.33 -22.02 -1.82
C ALA A 318 -13.83 -20.98 -0.78
N LEU A 319 -13.81 -19.69 -1.08
CA LEU A 319 -14.15 -18.63 -0.11
C LEU A 319 -15.57 -18.73 0.43
N ASP A 320 -16.55 -19.05 -0.43
CA ASP A 320 -17.97 -19.14 -0.03
C ASP A 320 -18.21 -20.26 0.99
N GLY A 321 -17.46 -21.36 0.89
CA GLY A 321 -17.62 -22.56 1.72
C GLY A 321 -16.92 -22.48 3.09
N ALA A 322 -16.07 -21.48 3.31
CA ALA A 322 -15.22 -21.42 4.51
C ALA A 322 -15.95 -20.91 5.77
N GLY A 323 -17.20 -20.46 5.63
CA GLY A 323 -18.05 -20.07 6.76
C GLY A 323 -17.86 -18.64 7.26
N PHE A 324 -17.07 -17.80 6.56
CA PHE A 324 -16.95 -16.38 6.87
C PHE A 324 -18.26 -15.65 6.61
N GLY A 325 -18.62 -14.72 7.49
CA GLY A 325 -19.78 -13.86 7.26
C GLY A 325 -19.43 -12.58 6.51
N LEU A 326 -18.13 -12.25 6.39
CA LEU A 326 -17.61 -11.23 5.50
C LEU A 326 -16.24 -11.65 4.96
N VAL A 327 -16.06 -11.60 3.65
CA VAL A 327 -14.75 -11.72 2.99
C VAL A 327 -14.54 -10.47 2.15
N VAL A 328 -13.37 -9.84 2.25
CA VAL A 328 -12.89 -8.87 1.28
C VAL A 328 -11.75 -9.52 0.50
N GLU A 329 -12.08 -10.00 -0.69
CA GLU A 329 -11.14 -10.59 -1.63
C GLU A 329 -10.53 -9.49 -2.50
N THR A 330 -9.23 -9.55 -2.73
CA THR A 330 -8.56 -8.58 -3.57
C THR A 330 -7.47 -9.27 -4.38
N GLY A 331 -7.44 -8.94 -5.67
CA GLY A 331 -6.54 -9.48 -6.67
C GLY A 331 -5.78 -8.38 -7.39
N LEU A 332 -4.56 -8.71 -7.82
CA LEU A 332 -3.74 -7.86 -8.67
C LEU A 332 -3.67 -8.49 -10.07
N GLY A 333 -3.67 -7.65 -11.10
CA GLY A 333 -3.55 -8.11 -12.47
C GLY A 333 -2.17 -8.71 -12.77
N ALA A 334 -2.13 -9.51 -13.84
CA ALA A 334 -0.94 -10.25 -14.27
C ALA A 334 -0.36 -9.67 -15.56
N GLY A 335 0.92 -9.97 -15.82
CA GLY A 335 1.60 -9.59 -17.06
C GLY A 335 1.89 -8.09 -17.19
N PRO A 336 2.62 -7.68 -18.23
CA PRO A 336 3.14 -6.31 -18.37
C PRO A 336 2.04 -5.26 -18.62
N GLN A 337 0.87 -5.66 -19.13
CA GLN A 337 -0.24 -4.74 -19.43
C GLN A 337 -1.16 -4.50 -18.22
N ALA A 338 -1.34 -5.51 -17.35
CA ALA A 338 -2.31 -5.45 -16.26
C ALA A 338 -1.69 -5.50 -14.86
N PHE A 339 -0.36 -5.48 -14.70
CA PHE A 339 0.27 -5.54 -13.36
C PHE A 339 -0.13 -4.40 -12.40
N ARG A 340 -0.71 -3.32 -12.93
CA ARG A 340 -1.25 -2.19 -12.15
C ARG A 340 -2.75 -2.31 -11.89
N SER A 341 -3.45 -3.25 -12.52
CA SER A 341 -4.88 -3.48 -12.32
C SER A 341 -5.15 -4.05 -10.93
N ILE A 342 -6.22 -3.58 -10.31
CA ILE A 342 -6.69 -3.98 -9.00
C ILE A 342 -8.16 -4.37 -9.14
N SER A 343 -8.52 -5.54 -8.61
CA SER A 343 -9.90 -5.99 -8.49
C SER A 343 -10.21 -6.36 -7.05
N MET A 344 -11.33 -5.89 -6.52
CA MET A 344 -11.83 -6.24 -5.19
C MET A 344 -13.24 -6.79 -5.30
N HIS A 345 -13.51 -7.86 -4.56
CA HIS A 345 -14.84 -8.44 -4.39
C HIS A 345 -15.12 -8.61 -2.91
N THR A 346 -16.37 -8.47 -2.49
CA THR A 346 -16.78 -8.89 -1.14
C THR A 346 -17.73 -10.06 -1.21
N PHE A 347 -17.67 -10.94 -0.20
CA PHE A 347 -18.61 -12.06 -0.06
C PHE A 347 -19.21 -12.06 1.35
N PRO A 348 -20.47 -12.51 1.52
CA PRO A 348 -21.40 -12.94 0.47
C PRO A 348 -21.85 -11.76 -0.43
N ALA A 349 -22.21 -12.06 -1.67
CA ALA A 349 -22.57 -11.10 -2.72
C ALA A 349 -23.62 -11.66 -3.68
N SER A 350 -24.05 -10.84 -4.65
CA SER A 350 -24.98 -11.26 -5.71
C SER A 350 -24.48 -12.45 -6.56
N ARG A 351 -23.15 -12.64 -6.62
CA ARG A 351 -22.48 -13.79 -7.25
C ARG A 351 -21.54 -14.43 -6.26
N THR A 352 -21.52 -15.76 -6.28
CA THR A 352 -20.56 -16.57 -5.53
C THR A 352 -19.15 -16.42 -6.08
N ALA A 353 -18.14 -16.64 -5.23
CA ALA A 353 -16.75 -16.72 -5.67
C ALA A 353 -16.57 -17.79 -6.75
N ALA A 354 -17.27 -18.94 -6.64
CA ALA A 354 -17.27 -19.98 -7.66
C ALA A 354 -17.73 -19.46 -9.04
N GLU A 355 -18.83 -18.71 -9.11
CA GLU A 355 -19.34 -18.13 -10.37
C GLU A 355 -18.41 -17.09 -11.00
N ILE A 356 -17.58 -16.43 -10.21
CA ILE A 356 -16.60 -15.44 -10.69
C ILE A 356 -15.35 -16.16 -11.21
N TRP A 357 -14.77 -17.07 -10.42
CA TRP A 357 -13.43 -17.58 -10.66
C TRP A 357 -13.36 -18.87 -11.49
N THR A 358 -14.44 -19.64 -11.61
CA THR A 358 -14.46 -20.88 -12.43
C THR A 358 -14.12 -20.60 -13.90
N ARG A 359 -14.56 -19.46 -14.45
CA ARG A 359 -14.26 -19.07 -15.83
C ARG A 359 -12.79 -18.73 -16.05
N GLN A 360 -12.09 -18.29 -15.01
CA GLN A 360 -10.70 -17.88 -15.09
C GLN A 360 -9.73 -19.07 -15.18
N VAL A 361 -10.12 -20.22 -14.59
CA VAL A 361 -9.36 -21.49 -14.69
C VAL A 361 -9.20 -21.97 -16.14
N ALA A 362 -10.11 -21.57 -17.04
CA ALA A 362 -10.09 -21.96 -18.45
C ALA A 362 -9.20 -21.07 -19.35
N SER A 363 -8.67 -19.97 -18.82
CA SER A 363 -7.87 -18.99 -19.59
C SER A 363 -6.37 -19.29 -19.41
N GLY A 364 -5.70 -19.73 -20.47
CA GLY A 364 -4.24 -19.96 -20.43
C GLY A 364 -3.46 -18.64 -20.40
N PRO A 365 -2.32 -18.56 -19.69
CA PRO A 365 -1.49 -17.36 -19.68
C PRO A 365 -0.87 -17.10 -21.06
N GLU A 366 -0.77 -15.82 -21.44
CA GLU A 366 0.10 -15.42 -22.55
C GLU A 366 1.55 -15.86 -22.24
N ASN A 367 2.25 -16.41 -23.23
CA ASN A 367 3.58 -16.97 -23.04
C ASN A 367 4.68 -15.95 -23.46
N PRO A 368 5.35 -15.26 -22.52
CA PRO A 368 6.42 -14.32 -22.83
C PRO A 368 7.75 -15.00 -23.17
N GLU A 369 7.82 -16.34 -23.26
CA GLU A 369 9.05 -17.08 -23.57
C GLU A 369 9.74 -16.61 -24.87
N SER A 370 9.02 -15.99 -25.81
CA SER A 370 9.59 -15.40 -27.03
C SER A 370 10.35 -14.09 -26.81
N MET A 371 10.19 -13.42 -25.67
CA MET A 371 10.82 -12.13 -25.40
C MET A 371 12.36 -12.26 -25.25
N PRO A 372 13.14 -11.23 -25.62
CA PRO A 372 14.60 -11.29 -25.68
C PRO A 372 15.28 -11.80 -24.40
N ALA A 373 14.84 -11.32 -23.24
CA ALA A 373 15.40 -11.70 -21.95
C ALA A 373 15.26 -13.21 -21.66
N TYR A 374 14.14 -13.84 -22.04
CA TYR A 374 13.96 -15.29 -21.87
C TYR A 374 14.82 -16.08 -22.85
N GLN A 375 15.00 -15.57 -24.08
CA GLN A 375 15.92 -16.17 -25.05
C GLN A 375 17.39 -16.04 -24.61
N ALA A 376 17.76 -14.97 -23.90
CA ALA A 376 19.08 -14.83 -23.29
C ALA A 376 19.27 -15.85 -22.16
N LEU A 377 18.30 -15.98 -21.24
CA LEU A 377 18.34 -16.97 -20.17
C LEU A 377 18.41 -18.42 -20.69
N LYS A 378 17.67 -18.72 -21.77
CA LYS A 378 17.76 -20.01 -22.46
C LYS A 378 19.16 -20.30 -23.00
N ARG A 379 19.81 -19.29 -23.62
CA ARG A 379 21.19 -19.40 -24.11
C ARG A 379 22.21 -19.58 -22.98
N GLN A 380 21.92 -19.06 -21.79
CA GLN A 380 22.73 -19.24 -20.58
C GLN A 380 22.51 -20.60 -19.89
N GLY A 381 21.63 -21.46 -20.43
CA GLY A 381 21.45 -22.84 -19.96
C GLY A 381 20.31 -23.06 -18.98
N ILE A 382 19.39 -22.10 -18.78
CA ILE A 382 18.14 -22.38 -18.05
C ILE A 382 17.30 -23.36 -18.89
N ASP A 383 16.84 -24.43 -18.24
CA ASP A 383 16.02 -25.45 -18.87
C ASP A 383 14.60 -24.94 -19.16
N ARG A 384 13.84 -25.71 -19.95
CA ARG A 384 12.47 -25.33 -20.33
C ARG A 384 11.57 -25.21 -19.10
N CYS A 385 11.72 -26.09 -18.11
CA CYS A 385 10.93 -26.05 -16.88
C CYS A 385 11.15 -24.76 -16.09
N GLY A 386 12.41 -24.37 -15.88
CA GLY A 386 12.79 -23.13 -15.21
C GLY A 386 12.34 -21.88 -15.96
N LEU A 387 12.45 -21.87 -17.29
CA LEU A 387 11.95 -20.77 -18.12
C LEU A 387 10.43 -20.62 -18.01
N THR A 388 9.68 -21.71 -18.12
CA THR A 388 8.21 -21.67 -17.97
C THR A 388 7.82 -21.20 -16.56
N GLN A 389 8.53 -21.64 -15.51
CA GLN A 389 8.29 -21.16 -14.14
C GLN A 389 8.60 -19.67 -13.96
N LEU A 390 9.61 -19.13 -14.64
CA LEU A 390 9.92 -17.70 -14.61
C LEU A 390 8.87 -16.88 -15.36
N ALA A 391 8.51 -17.35 -16.56
CA ALA A 391 7.51 -16.74 -17.44
C ALA A 391 6.13 -16.68 -16.77
N SER A 392 5.73 -17.75 -16.07
CA SER A 392 4.42 -17.88 -15.43
C SER A 392 4.25 -17.03 -14.17
N ARG A 393 5.33 -16.47 -13.61
CA ARG A 393 5.20 -15.56 -12.46
C ARG A 393 4.60 -14.24 -12.93
N THR A 394 3.99 -13.51 -12.03
CA THR A 394 3.45 -12.19 -12.37
C THR A 394 4.50 -11.11 -12.12
N VAL A 395 4.41 -10.02 -12.88
CA VAL A 395 5.05 -8.76 -12.49
C VAL A 395 4.46 -8.35 -11.15
N GLY A 396 5.33 -7.95 -10.22
CA GLY A 396 4.92 -7.57 -8.87
C GLY A 396 5.60 -6.28 -8.45
N VAL A 397 4.80 -5.37 -7.89
CA VAL A 397 5.26 -4.11 -7.32
C VAL A 397 4.50 -3.83 -6.00
N PRO A 398 5.19 -3.35 -4.96
CA PRO A 398 4.60 -3.15 -3.63
C PRO A 398 3.53 -2.06 -3.61
N PHE A 399 3.68 -0.99 -4.41
CA PHE A 399 2.74 0.14 -4.38
C PHE A 399 1.33 -0.26 -4.87
N VAL A 400 1.22 -1.17 -5.85
CA VAL A 400 -0.09 -1.70 -6.30
C VAL A 400 -0.73 -2.52 -5.19
N GLY A 401 0.05 -3.39 -4.52
CA GLY A 401 -0.42 -4.18 -3.38
C GLY A 401 -0.86 -3.31 -2.21
N LEU A 402 -0.17 -2.20 -1.96
CA LEU A 402 -0.51 -1.26 -0.90
C LEU A 402 -1.80 -0.46 -1.21
N ILE A 403 -1.96 0.02 -2.45
CA ILE A 403 -3.21 0.70 -2.87
C ILE A 403 -4.40 -0.26 -2.72
N ALA A 404 -4.24 -1.49 -3.22
CA ALA A 404 -5.24 -2.54 -3.08
C ALA A 404 -5.54 -2.82 -1.59
N GLY A 405 -4.50 -2.89 -0.75
CA GLY A 405 -4.64 -3.00 0.71
C GLY A 405 -5.43 -1.87 1.34
N CYS A 406 -5.21 -0.62 0.91
CA CYS A 406 -5.97 0.53 1.39
C CYS A 406 -7.45 0.40 1.03
N LEU A 407 -7.77 -0.06 -0.18
CA LEU A 407 -9.16 -0.31 -0.59
C LEU A 407 -9.80 -1.43 0.24
N SER A 408 -9.10 -2.54 0.47
CA SER A 408 -9.63 -3.69 1.22
C SER A 408 -9.86 -3.37 2.71
N ILE A 409 -8.97 -2.63 3.36
CA ILE A 409 -9.19 -2.20 4.75
C ILE A 409 -10.18 -1.03 4.78
N GLY A 410 -10.15 -0.16 3.78
CA GLY A 410 -11.16 0.88 3.55
C GLY A 410 -12.57 0.31 3.51
N GLU A 411 -12.79 -0.84 2.86
CA GLU A 411 -14.05 -1.59 2.88
C GLU A 411 -14.54 -1.90 4.30
N LEU A 412 -13.66 -2.53 5.11
CA LEU A 412 -13.99 -2.92 6.47
C LEU A 412 -14.32 -1.69 7.31
N LEU A 413 -13.48 -0.65 7.24
CA LEU A 413 -13.70 0.57 7.98
C LEU A 413 -14.98 1.28 7.52
N ARG A 414 -15.22 1.39 6.22
CA ARG A 414 -16.42 2.04 5.70
C ARG A 414 -17.70 1.34 6.17
N ARG A 415 -17.74 0.00 6.20
CA ARG A 415 -18.87 -0.74 6.77
C ARG A 415 -19.07 -0.48 8.28
N LEU A 416 -17.98 -0.41 9.05
CA LEU A 416 -18.05 -0.05 10.48
C LEU A 416 -18.60 1.36 10.71
N HIS A 417 -18.51 2.23 9.72
CA HIS A 417 -19.02 3.60 9.77
C HIS A 417 -20.30 3.78 8.94
N GLN A 418 -21.05 2.70 8.69
CA GLN A 418 -22.36 2.72 8.01
C GLN A 418 -22.32 3.25 6.57
N GLY A 419 -21.16 3.27 5.92
CA GLY A 419 -21.07 3.56 4.49
C GLY A 419 -21.55 2.39 3.63
N SER A 420 -22.03 2.67 2.42
CA SER A 420 -22.47 1.67 1.44
C SER A 420 -21.39 0.63 1.20
N ALA A 421 -21.74 -0.67 1.26
CA ALA A 421 -20.83 -1.76 0.96
C ALA A 421 -20.50 -1.82 -0.53
N ILE A 422 -19.23 -2.06 -0.85
CA ILE A 422 -18.80 -2.34 -2.22
C ILE A 422 -18.90 -3.84 -2.41
N GLU A 423 -19.62 -4.26 -3.43
CA GLU A 423 -19.66 -5.66 -3.84
C GLU A 423 -18.47 -5.98 -4.74
N VAL A 424 -18.23 -5.10 -5.73
CA VAL A 424 -17.19 -5.24 -6.75
C VAL A 424 -16.57 -3.89 -7.00
N LEU A 425 -15.24 -3.84 -7.07
CA LEU A 425 -14.47 -2.68 -7.50
C LEU A 425 -13.34 -3.10 -8.45
N SER A 426 -13.16 -2.34 -9.53
CA SER A 426 -12.08 -2.47 -10.49
C SER A 426 -11.43 -1.11 -10.72
N THR A 427 -10.10 -1.06 -10.65
CA THR A 427 -9.31 0.16 -10.91
C THR A 427 -7.89 -0.19 -11.33
N SER A 428 -7.04 0.82 -11.52
CA SER A 428 -5.63 0.67 -11.85
C SER A 428 -4.78 1.68 -11.10
N ALA A 429 -3.63 1.25 -10.57
CA ALA A 429 -2.62 2.17 -10.03
C ALA A 429 -2.06 3.15 -11.08
N ALA A 430 -2.32 2.93 -12.37
CA ALA A 430 -2.04 3.89 -13.42
C ALA A 430 -3.13 4.96 -13.59
N ALA A 431 -4.29 4.83 -12.97
CA ALA A 431 -5.48 5.67 -13.18
C ALA A 431 -6.44 5.53 -11.99
N LEU A 432 -6.01 5.99 -10.80
CA LEU A 432 -6.78 5.83 -9.55
C LEU A 432 -8.07 6.65 -9.51
N ASP A 433 -8.16 7.67 -10.37
CA ASP A 433 -9.34 8.48 -10.64
C ASP A 433 -10.38 7.75 -11.52
N HIS A 434 -10.02 6.61 -12.10
CA HIS A 434 -10.91 5.76 -12.88
C HIS A 434 -11.24 4.48 -12.11
N VAL A 435 -12.42 4.47 -11.50
CA VAL A 435 -12.94 3.35 -10.71
C VAL A 435 -14.29 2.89 -11.27
N GLU A 436 -14.40 1.59 -11.54
CA GLU A 436 -15.67 0.93 -11.79
C GLU A 436 -16.10 0.19 -10.52
N MET A 437 -17.33 0.41 -10.08
CA MET A 437 -17.76 -0.07 -8.77
C MET A 437 -19.26 -0.39 -8.75
N THR A 438 -19.62 -1.46 -8.06
CA THR A 438 -21.00 -1.76 -7.65
C THR A 438 -21.08 -1.75 -6.14
N GLN A 439 -22.11 -1.09 -5.61
CA GLN A 439 -22.34 -0.94 -4.18
C GLN A 439 -23.78 -1.28 -3.80
N HIS A 440 -23.98 -1.67 -2.54
CA HIS A 440 -25.29 -1.91 -1.96
C HIS A 440 -25.34 -1.35 -0.53
N PRO A 441 -26.54 -1.05 0.00
CA PRO A 441 -26.69 -0.78 1.43
C PRO A 441 -26.20 -1.97 2.26
N ALA A 442 -25.48 -1.69 3.34
CA ALA A 442 -25.05 -2.71 4.29
C ALA A 442 -25.13 -2.16 5.71
N THR A 443 -25.32 -3.08 6.66
CA THR A 443 -25.18 -2.77 8.08
C THR A 443 -23.73 -2.89 8.50
N VAL A 444 -23.42 -2.37 9.69
CA VAL A 444 -22.20 -2.71 10.42
C VAL A 444 -22.13 -4.24 10.54
N TYR A 445 -20.96 -4.83 10.29
CA TYR A 445 -20.76 -6.27 10.43
C TYR A 445 -20.48 -6.62 11.90
N ASP A 446 -20.97 -7.77 12.35
CA ASP A 446 -20.93 -8.18 13.77
C ASP A 446 -19.71 -9.04 14.14
N PHE A 447 -18.68 -9.06 13.29
CA PHE A 447 -17.49 -9.92 13.43
C PHE A 447 -16.35 -9.31 14.24
N GLY A 448 -16.65 -8.38 15.15
CA GLY A 448 -15.70 -7.80 16.11
C GLY A 448 -15.09 -6.47 15.65
N HIS A 449 -15.29 -5.45 16.48
CA HIS A 449 -14.64 -4.15 16.36
C HIS A 449 -14.26 -3.60 17.74
N VAL A 450 -13.33 -2.66 17.75
CA VAL A 450 -12.94 -1.85 18.91
C VAL A 450 -13.04 -0.37 18.57
N THR A 451 -13.02 0.48 19.59
CA THR A 451 -12.97 1.93 19.37
C THR A 451 -11.58 2.36 18.91
N ALA A 452 -11.54 3.33 18.00
CA ALA A 452 -10.30 3.99 17.60
C ALA A 452 -9.82 4.92 18.71
N ALA A 453 -8.51 4.92 18.98
CA ALA A 453 -7.88 5.88 19.86
C ALA A 453 -8.15 7.29 19.32
N GLN A 454 -8.67 8.15 20.18
CA GLN A 454 -8.91 9.55 19.81
C GLN A 454 -7.56 10.28 19.75
N PRO A 455 -7.33 11.14 18.75
CA PRO A 455 -6.16 11.99 18.77
C PRO A 455 -6.17 12.80 20.07
N PRO A 456 -5.02 12.96 20.76
CA PRO A 456 -4.98 13.80 21.94
C PRO A 456 -5.52 15.17 21.56
N GLN A 457 -6.47 15.70 22.35
CA GLN A 457 -7.05 17.02 22.10
C GLN A 457 -5.93 18.06 22.14
N GLY A 458 -5.37 18.39 20.98
CA GLY A 458 -4.54 19.57 20.82
C GLY A 458 -5.40 20.76 21.21
N HIS A 459 -4.85 21.66 22.04
CA HIS A 459 -5.44 22.95 22.33
C HIS A 459 -5.96 23.54 21.00
N ARG A 460 -7.28 23.57 20.80
CA ARG A 460 -7.87 24.43 19.78
C ARG A 460 -7.30 25.82 20.10
N PRO A 461 -6.58 26.49 19.19
CA PRO A 461 -6.39 27.92 19.37
C PRO A 461 -7.78 28.50 19.55
N GLN A 462 -8.05 29.05 20.74
CA GLN A 462 -9.31 29.73 20.98
C GLN A 462 -9.45 30.75 19.86
N ARG A 463 -10.53 30.65 19.08
CA ARG A 463 -10.87 31.75 18.16
C ARG A 463 -10.87 33.01 19.03
N PRO A 464 -10.17 34.08 18.64
CA PRO A 464 -10.23 35.33 19.37
C PRO A 464 -11.71 35.67 19.56
N SER A 465 -12.08 35.94 20.81
CA SER A 465 -13.43 36.36 21.16
C SER A 465 -13.83 37.55 20.28
N THR A 466 -15.13 37.75 20.10
CA THR A 466 -15.64 38.91 19.35
C THR A 466 -15.07 40.23 19.90
N ALA A 467 -14.72 40.27 21.19
CA ALA A 467 -14.04 41.39 21.84
C ALA A 467 -12.58 41.57 21.38
N GLU A 468 -11.82 40.48 21.18
CA GLU A 468 -10.44 40.52 20.68
C GLU A 468 -10.39 40.89 19.18
N MET A 469 -11.38 40.44 18.40
CA MET A 469 -11.54 40.89 17.00
C MET A 469 -11.88 42.38 16.91
N GLN A 470 -12.72 42.90 17.82
CA GLN A 470 -13.05 44.33 17.88
C GLN A 470 -11.82 45.18 18.23
N ALA A 471 -11.00 44.74 19.20
CA ALA A 471 -9.79 45.44 19.61
C ALA A 471 -8.72 45.50 18.50
N MET A 472 -8.63 44.47 17.65
CA MET A 472 -7.72 44.48 16.49
C MET A 472 -8.20 45.43 15.37
N LEU A 473 -9.50 45.65 15.24
CA LEU A 473 -10.07 46.63 14.30
C LEU A 473 -9.93 48.06 14.83
N ASP A 474 -10.12 48.27 16.14
CA ASP A 474 -10.01 49.59 16.78
C ASP A 474 -8.55 50.08 16.90
N GLY A 475 -7.58 49.15 17.04
CA GLY A 475 -6.16 49.46 17.05
C GLY A 475 -5.59 49.98 15.72
N ALA A 476 -6.27 49.70 14.59
CA ALA A 476 -5.84 50.16 13.26
C ALA A 476 -6.25 51.60 12.94
N HIS A 477 -7.01 52.27 13.83
CA HIS A 477 -7.47 53.66 13.64
C HIS A 477 -6.77 54.69 14.54
N SER A 478 -5.80 54.28 15.37
CA SER A 478 -5.04 55.19 16.25
C SER A 478 -3.60 55.46 15.78
N SER A 479 -3.32 55.28 14.49
CA SER A 479 -2.09 55.78 13.87
C SER A 479 -2.39 56.43 12.54
N ARG A 480 -2.82 57.69 12.60
CA ARG A 480 -2.67 58.68 11.53
C ARG A 480 -1.99 59.91 12.09
#